data_AF-A0A7J6VZ27-F1
#
_entry.id   AF-A0A7J6VZ27-F1
#
_cell.length_a   1.000
_cell.length_b   1.000
_cell.length_c   1.000
_cell.angle_alpha   90.00
_cell.angle_beta   90.00
_cell.angle_gamma   90.00
#
_symmetry.space_group_name_H-M   'P 1'
#
loop_
_entity.id
_entity.type
_entity.pdbx_description
1 polymer ?
#
loop_
_entity_poly.entity_id
_entity_poly.type
_entity_poly.pdbx_seq_one_letter_code
_entity_poly.pdbx_strand_id
1 'polypeptide(L)'
;MFATLLLFSEVTRPLDLWNNNWKVLSDDAEYNERKRLKNRSLTLTEEQIKNYALCEIEILLNQRYKSLTDYDLPLPDMSTHRLRQNSMINEELDYNRADLEKEFSISHKELNEDQTKVFNSIIKAVENKTGTDDDRQNDKEEDDIEEE
;
A
#
# COMPACT_ATOMS: atom_id res chain seq x y z
N MET A 1 -13.80 -7.14 -8.76
CA MET A 1 -15.27 -7.34 -8.69
C MET A 1 -15.69 -8.82 -8.60
N PHE A 2 -14.81 -9.80 -8.84
CA PHE A 2 -15.16 -11.23 -8.69
C PHE A 2 -15.24 -11.71 -7.24
N ALA A 3 -14.26 -11.37 -6.39
CA ALA A 3 -14.28 -11.74 -4.98
C ALA A 3 -15.54 -11.24 -4.24
N THR A 4 -16.04 -10.04 -4.59
CA THR A 4 -17.29 -9.52 -4.07
C THR A 4 -18.51 -10.33 -4.50
N LEU A 5 -18.52 -10.89 -5.72
CA LEU A 5 -19.57 -11.80 -6.16
C LEU A 5 -19.53 -13.10 -5.37
N LEU A 6 -18.35 -13.66 -5.10
CA LEU A 6 -18.23 -14.84 -4.23
C LEU A 6 -18.71 -14.57 -2.81
N LEU A 7 -18.40 -13.40 -2.26
CA LEU A 7 -18.72 -13.04 -0.87
C LEU A 7 -20.21 -12.73 -0.64
N PHE A 8 -20.87 -12.08 -1.60
CA PHE A 8 -22.21 -11.51 -1.40
C PHE A 8 -23.29 -12.12 -2.29
N SER A 9 -22.93 -12.89 -3.32
CA SER A 9 -23.89 -13.59 -4.17
C SER A 9 -23.85 -15.09 -3.90
N GLU A 10 -25.01 -15.74 -3.91
CA GLU A 10 -25.12 -17.19 -3.94
C GLU A 10 -24.75 -17.71 -5.33
N VAL A 11 -23.46 -17.75 -5.63
CA VAL A 11 -22.95 -18.31 -6.88
C VAL A 11 -23.06 -19.83 -6.79
N THR A 12 -24.03 -20.41 -7.48
CA THR A 12 -24.28 -21.87 -7.45
C THR A 12 -23.13 -22.68 -8.07
N ARG A 13 -22.34 -22.08 -8.97
CA ARG A 13 -21.26 -22.73 -9.73
C ARG A 13 -20.03 -21.80 -9.90
N PRO A 14 -19.26 -21.56 -8.82
CA PRO A 14 -18.11 -20.64 -8.84
C PRO A 14 -17.00 -21.09 -9.80
N LEU A 15 -16.79 -22.39 -9.97
CA LEU A 15 -15.78 -22.94 -10.89
C LEU A 15 -16.07 -22.63 -12.35
N ASP A 16 -17.34 -22.73 -12.79
CA ASP A 16 -17.70 -22.40 -14.17
C ASP A 16 -17.63 -20.90 -14.43
N LEU A 17 -18.02 -20.10 -13.44
CA LEU A 17 -17.88 -18.65 -13.52
C LEU A 17 -16.40 -18.27 -13.66
N TRP A 18 -15.52 -18.88 -12.88
CA TRP A 18 -14.07 -18.72 -13.00
C TRP A 18 -13.56 -19.11 -14.39
N ASN A 19 -13.88 -20.32 -14.88
CA ASN A 19 -13.41 -20.81 -16.18
C ASN A 19 -13.84 -19.94 -17.36
N ASN A 20 -15.01 -19.30 -17.26
CA ASN A 20 -15.51 -18.40 -18.30
C ASN A 20 -14.97 -16.97 -18.20
N ASN A 21 -14.62 -16.50 -16.99
CA ASN A 21 -14.29 -15.09 -16.75
C ASN A 21 -12.83 -14.82 -16.41
N TRP A 22 -12.01 -15.83 -16.12
CA TRP A 22 -10.62 -15.64 -15.67
C TRP A 22 -9.81 -14.72 -16.60
N LYS A 23 -10.03 -14.80 -17.93
CA LYS A 23 -9.34 -13.94 -18.90
C LYS A 23 -9.59 -12.45 -18.68
N VAL A 24 -10.84 -12.09 -18.36
CA VAL A 24 -11.23 -10.70 -18.09
C VAL A 24 -10.74 -10.27 -16.72
N LEU A 25 -10.72 -11.19 -15.76
CA LEU A 25 -10.22 -10.95 -14.40
C LEU A 25 -8.70 -10.78 -14.33
N SER A 26 -7.99 -11.23 -15.37
CA SER A 26 -6.53 -11.24 -15.41
C SER A 26 -5.97 -10.40 -16.57
N ASP A 27 -6.78 -9.53 -17.17
CA ASP A 27 -6.37 -8.68 -18.29
C ASP A 27 -5.25 -7.70 -17.91
N ASP A 28 -5.28 -7.23 -16.66
CA ASP A 28 -4.29 -6.36 -16.08
C ASP A 28 -3.07 -7.11 -15.50
N ALA A 29 -3.10 -8.44 -15.40
CA ALA A 29 -2.04 -9.24 -14.80
C ALA A 29 -0.68 -9.04 -15.52
N GLU A 30 -0.67 -9.13 -16.85
CA GLU A 30 0.55 -8.90 -17.64
C GLU A 30 1.04 -7.45 -17.52
N TYR A 31 0.12 -6.50 -17.54
CA TYR A 31 0.45 -5.08 -17.43
C TYR A 31 1.11 -4.77 -16.08
N ASN A 32 0.54 -5.29 -15.00
CA ASN A 32 1.05 -5.13 -13.64
C ASN A 32 2.42 -5.80 -13.47
N GLU A 33 2.61 -6.99 -14.04
CA GLU A 33 3.90 -7.71 -14.01
C GLU A 33 4.99 -6.98 -14.83
N ARG A 34 4.67 -6.49 -16.04
CA ARG A 34 5.59 -5.67 -16.85
C ARG A 34 6.02 -4.41 -16.12
N LYS A 35 5.07 -3.73 -15.47
CA LYS A 35 5.31 -2.51 -14.70
C LYS A 35 6.23 -2.80 -13.50
N ARG A 36 5.97 -3.89 -12.76
CA ARG A 36 6.79 -4.26 -11.60
C ARG A 36 8.22 -4.62 -11.99
N LEU A 37 8.39 -5.51 -12.95
CA LEU A 37 9.72 -6.00 -13.33
C LEU A 37 10.49 -5.02 -14.25
N LYS A 38 9.90 -3.85 -14.54
CA LYS A 38 10.42 -2.84 -15.49
C LYS A 38 10.82 -3.47 -16.84
N ASN A 39 10.14 -4.55 -17.23
CA ASN A 39 10.45 -5.34 -18.41
C ASN A 39 9.24 -5.36 -19.35
N ARG A 40 9.34 -4.60 -20.45
CA ARG A 40 8.26 -4.46 -21.45
C ARG A 40 8.07 -5.69 -22.32
N SER A 41 9.05 -6.58 -22.40
CA SER A 41 9.00 -7.80 -23.21
C SER A 41 8.54 -9.02 -22.42
N LEU A 42 8.18 -8.85 -21.14
CA LEU A 42 7.67 -9.93 -20.31
C LEU A 42 6.30 -10.38 -20.82
N THR A 43 6.18 -11.67 -21.07
CA THR A 43 4.93 -12.34 -21.42
C THR A 43 4.72 -13.46 -20.41
N LEU A 44 3.55 -13.52 -19.81
CA LEU A 44 3.22 -14.55 -18.82
C LEU A 44 2.56 -15.72 -19.52
N THR A 45 2.77 -16.93 -19.01
CA THR A 45 1.99 -18.10 -19.46
C THR A 45 0.56 -18.02 -18.92
N GLU A 46 -0.40 -18.68 -19.58
CA GLU A 46 -1.79 -18.72 -19.09
C GLU A 46 -1.89 -19.23 -17.64
N GLU A 47 -1.04 -20.17 -17.25
CA GLU A 47 -0.97 -20.68 -15.89
C GLU A 47 -0.52 -19.60 -14.89
N GLN A 48 0.50 -18.81 -15.23
CA GLN A 48 0.96 -17.70 -14.40
C GLN A 48 -0.12 -16.61 -14.28
N ILE A 49 -0.82 -16.31 -15.37
CA ILE A 49 -1.93 -15.35 -15.41
C ILE A 49 -3.09 -15.82 -14.53
N LYS A 50 -3.49 -17.09 -14.63
CA LYS A 50 -4.51 -17.69 -13.76
C LYS A 50 -4.08 -17.67 -12.30
N ASN A 51 -2.84 -18.05 -12.02
CA ASN A 51 -2.30 -18.04 -10.67
C ASN A 51 -2.28 -16.63 -10.07
N TYR A 52 -1.94 -15.62 -10.87
CA TYR A 52 -1.99 -14.21 -10.48
C TYR A 52 -3.39 -13.81 -10.01
N ALA A 53 -4.40 -14.05 -10.84
CA ALA A 53 -5.77 -13.67 -10.52
C ALA A 53 -6.34 -14.47 -9.32
N LEU A 54 -5.99 -15.76 -9.19
CA LEU A 54 -6.34 -16.56 -8.01
C LEU A 54 -5.70 -16.02 -6.73
N CYS A 55 -4.43 -15.62 -6.76
CA CYS A 55 -3.77 -15.00 -5.60
C CYS A 55 -4.51 -13.74 -5.13
N GLU A 56 -4.89 -12.86 -6.05
CA GLU A 56 -5.59 -11.63 -5.70
C GLU A 56 -6.98 -11.91 -5.10
N ILE A 57 -7.71 -12.87 -5.66
CA ILE A 57 -9.00 -13.29 -5.13
C ILE A 57 -8.83 -13.89 -3.73
N GLU A 58 -7.83 -14.76 -3.53
CA GLU A 58 -7.52 -15.36 -2.22
C GLU A 58 -7.25 -14.31 -1.16
N ILE A 59 -6.52 -13.25 -1.49
CA ILE A 59 -6.23 -12.14 -0.55
C ILE A 59 -7.52 -11.38 -0.19
N LEU A 60 -8.35 -11.07 -1.19
CA LEU A 60 -9.62 -10.38 -0.97
C LEU A 60 -10.61 -11.22 -0.15
N LEU A 61 -10.60 -12.55 -0.33
CA LEU A 61 -11.41 -13.46 0.47
C LEU A 61 -10.88 -13.56 1.91
N ASN A 62 -9.55 -13.62 2.08
CA ASN A 62 -8.92 -13.73 3.40
C ASN A 62 -9.22 -12.49 4.28
N GLN A 63 -9.38 -11.30 3.68
CA GLN A 63 -9.85 -10.11 4.41
C GLN A 63 -11.23 -10.27 5.06
N ARG A 64 -12.02 -11.24 4.58
CA ARG A 64 -13.35 -11.60 5.11
C ARG A 64 -13.36 -12.97 5.77
N TYR A 65 -12.18 -13.49 6.15
CA TYR A 65 -12.00 -14.80 6.79
C TYR A 65 -12.53 -15.97 5.94
N LYS A 66 -12.49 -15.83 4.62
CA LYS A 66 -12.83 -16.89 3.67
C LYS A 66 -11.63 -17.21 2.79
N SER A 67 -11.63 -18.37 2.17
CA SER A 67 -10.61 -18.81 1.22
C SER A 67 -11.25 -19.34 -0.06
N LEU A 68 -10.48 -19.45 -1.14
CA LEU A 68 -10.90 -20.12 -2.37
C LEU A 68 -11.34 -21.57 -2.14
N THR A 69 -10.82 -22.20 -1.08
CA THR A 69 -11.24 -23.55 -0.65
C THR A 69 -12.71 -23.62 -0.24
N ASP A 70 -13.29 -22.52 0.26
CA ASP A 70 -14.71 -22.46 0.63
C ASP A 70 -15.65 -22.43 -0.59
N TYR A 71 -15.10 -22.22 -1.80
CA TYR A 71 -15.84 -22.10 -3.05
C TYR A 71 -15.44 -23.17 -4.08
N ASP A 72 -14.77 -24.26 -3.66
CA ASP A 72 -14.28 -25.33 -4.54
C ASP A 72 -13.40 -24.82 -5.71
N LEU A 73 -12.66 -23.73 -5.50
CA LEU A 73 -11.76 -23.15 -6.49
C LEU A 73 -10.31 -23.63 -6.30
N PRO A 74 -9.52 -23.70 -7.39
CA PRO A 74 -8.12 -24.09 -7.30
C PRO A 74 -7.32 -23.11 -6.44
N LEU A 75 -6.50 -23.65 -5.54
CA LEU A 75 -5.60 -22.86 -4.70
C LEU A 75 -4.43 -22.29 -5.52
N PRO A 76 -4.13 -21.01 -5.38
CA PRO A 76 -2.98 -20.40 -6.02
C PRO A 76 -1.67 -20.81 -5.35
N ASP A 77 -0.60 -20.84 -6.14
CA ASP A 77 0.76 -20.78 -5.62
C ASP A 77 1.10 -19.36 -5.16
N MET A 78 0.94 -19.16 -3.84
CA MET A 78 1.25 -17.92 -3.13
C MET A 78 2.75 -17.65 -2.98
N SER A 79 3.65 -18.55 -3.41
CA SER A 79 5.10 -18.33 -3.33
C SER A 79 5.50 -17.09 -4.14
N THR A 80 5.01 -16.99 -5.37
CA THR A 80 5.21 -15.86 -6.27
C THR A 80 4.65 -14.57 -5.66
N HIS A 81 3.43 -14.61 -5.12
CA HIS A 81 2.81 -13.45 -4.46
C HIS A 81 3.62 -12.97 -3.24
N ARG A 82 4.10 -13.88 -2.38
CA ARG A 82 4.91 -13.51 -1.21
C ARG A 82 6.24 -12.87 -1.62
N LEU A 83 6.88 -13.38 -2.66
CA LEU A 83 8.06 -12.74 -3.24
C LEU A 83 7.74 -11.32 -3.75
N ARG A 84 6.56 -11.10 -4.33
CA ARG A 84 6.10 -9.75 -4.74
C ARG A 84 5.93 -8.81 -3.55
N GLN A 85 5.23 -9.26 -2.50
CA GLN A 85 4.97 -8.43 -1.32
C GLN A 85 6.28 -8.05 -0.62
N ASN A 86 7.21 -9.00 -0.50
CA ASN A 86 8.54 -8.74 0.03
C ASN A 86 9.34 -7.78 -0.86
N SER A 87 9.21 -7.87 -2.19
CA SER A 87 9.85 -6.92 -3.11
C SER A 87 9.32 -5.50 -2.93
N MET A 88 8.02 -5.31 -2.70
CA MET A 88 7.43 -3.98 -2.51
C MET A 88 7.91 -3.33 -1.22
N ILE A 89 7.95 -4.11 -0.13
CA ILE A 89 8.54 -3.66 1.16
C ILE A 89 10.03 -3.37 0.99
N ASN A 90 10.75 -4.22 0.25
CA ASN A 90 12.17 -4.00 0.01
C ASN A 90 12.43 -2.76 -0.85
N GLU A 91 11.59 -2.46 -1.85
CA GLU A 91 11.71 -1.26 -2.69
C GLU A 91 11.40 0.01 -1.89
N GLU A 92 10.50 -0.04 -0.89
CA GLU A 92 10.31 1.06 0.08
C GLU A 92 11.50 1.24 1.03
N LEU A 93 12.24 0.17 1.35
CA LEU A 93 13.41 0.22 2.23
C LEU A 93 14.72 0.52 1.49
N ASP A 94 14.77 0.26 0.18
CA ASP A 94 15.94 0.44 -0.69
C ASP A 94 15.87 1.77 -1.46
N TYR A 95 15.56 2.86 -0.75
CA TYR A 95 15.72 4.19 -1.32
C TYR A 95 17.21 4.54 -1.37
N ASN A 96 17.70 4.96 -2.53
CA ASN A 96 19.08 5.39 -2.69
C ASN A 96 19.31 6.70 -1.93
N ARG A 97 19.87 6.57 -0.72
CA ARG A 97 20.16 7.70 0.17
C ARG A 97 21.06 8.74 -0.48
N ALA A 98 21.98 8.35 -1.36
CA ALA A 98 22.88 9.27 -2.03
C ALA A 98 22.17 10.15 -3.08
N ASP A 99 21.23 9.57 -3.82
CA ASP A 99 20.41 10.33 -4.78
C ASP A 99 19.45 11.27 -4.04
N LEU A 100 18.86 10.81 -2.95
CA LEU A 100 17.96 11.60 -2.11
C LEU A 100 18.69 12.78 -1.43
N GLU A 101 19.91 12.58 -0.95
CA GLU A 101 20.74 13.64 -0.37
C GLU A 101 21.14 14.71 -1.41
N LYS A 102 21.37 14.28 -2.66
CA LYS A 102 21.67 15.18 -3.76
C LYS A 102 20.46 16.01 -4.15
N GLU A 103 19.28 15.40 -4.27
CA GLU A 103 18.02 16.11 -4.56
C GLU A 103 17.68 17.09 -3.43
N PHE A 104 17.81 16.65 -2.18
CA PHE A 104 17.66 17.49 -1.00
C PHE A 104 18.60 18.71 -1.05
N SER A 105 19.88 18.51 -1.36
CA SER A 105 20.86 19.60 -1.43
C SER A 105 20.55 20.62 -2.53
N ILE A 106 19.91 20.20 -3.62
CA ILE A 106 19.48 21.10 -4.71
C ILE A 106 18.25 21.88 -4.24
N SER A 107 17.18 21.20 -3.81
CA SER A 107 15.96 21.87 -3.36
C SER A 107 16.19 22.78 -2.17
N HIS A 108 17.06 22.40 -1.23
CA HIS A 108 17.40 23.22 -0.07
C HIS A 108 18.10 24.53 -0.50
N LYS A 109 18.88 24.53 -1.58
CA LYS A 109 19.53 25.74 -2.09
C LYS A 109 18.57 26.66 -2.86
N GLU A 110 17.44 26.13 -3.32
CA GLU A 110 16.41 26.89 -4.04
C GLU A 110 15.35 27.51 -3.13
N LEU A 111 15.39 27.24 -1.81
CA LEU A 111 14.45 27.81 -0.84
C LEU A 111 14.65 29.32 -0.70
N ASN A 112 13.54 30.07 -0.71
CA ASN A 112 13.55 31.48 -0.32
C ASN A 112 13.58 31.63 1.21
N GLU A 113 13.79 32.86 1.71
CA GLU A 113 13.96 33.12 3.15
C GLU A 113 12.77 32.65 4.01
N ASP A 114 11.54 32.79 3.51
CA ASP A 114 10.35 32.41 4.26
C ASP A 114 10.16 30.89 4.28
N GLN A 115 10.40 30.21 3.14
CA GLN A 115 10.39 28.75 3.08
C GLN A 115 11.50 28.13 3.93
N THR A 116 12.68 28.76 3.99
CA THR A 116 13.81 28.32 4.82
C THR A 116 13.48 28.43 6.31
N LYS A 117 12.80 29.50 6.74
CA LYS A 117 12.36 29.67 8.13
C LYS A 117 11.35 28.59 8.54
N VAL A 118 10.36 28.32 7.70
CA VAL A 118 9.36 27.26 7.94
C VAL A 118 10.02 25.88 7.96
N PHE A 119 10.90 25.59 7.00
CA PHE A 119 11.65 24.34 6.93
C PHE A 119 12.47 24.09 8.20
N ASN A 120 13.26 25.07 8.65
CA ASN A 120 14.06 24.96 9.87
C ASN A 120 13.20 24.79 11.13
N SER A 121 12.01 25.41 11.18
CA SER A 121 11.07 25.23 12.28
C SER A 121 10.54 23.80 12.33
N ILE A 122 10.16 23.23 11.19
CA ILE A 122 9.67 21.84 11.08
C ILE A 122 10.77 20.85 11.44
N ILE A 123 12.00 21.02 10.93
CA ILE A 123 13.13 20.14 11.27
C ILE A 123 13.40 20.16 12.77
N LYS A 124 13.46 21.35 13.39
CA LYS A 124 13.63 21.48 14.84
C LYS A 124 12.50 20.80 15.62
N ALA A 125 11.26 20.93 15.18
CA ALA A 125 10.12 20.27 15.83
C ALA A 125 10.21 18.74 15.75
N VAL A 126 10.65 18.20 14.60
CA VAL A 126 10.87 16.76 14.38
C VAL A 126 12.04 16.24 15.23
N GLU A 127 13.16 16.96 15.27
CA GLU A 127 14.34 16.61 16.09
C GLU A 127 14.02 16.63 17.59
N ASN A 128 13.21 17.60 18.03
CA ASN A 128 12.78 17.73 19.43
C ASN A 128 11.60 16.81 19.79
N LYS A 129 11.07 16.01 18.85
CA LYS A 129 9.90 15.14 19.04
C LYS A 129 8.69 15.86 19.63
N THR A 130 8.50 17.15 19.37
CA THR A 130 7.35 17.92 19.90
C THR A 130 6.10 17.73 19.05
N GLY A 131 5.94 16.56 18.44
CA GLY A 131 4.78 16.20 17.62
C GLY A 131 3.68 15.57 18.48
N THR A 132 2.66 16.37 18.78
CA THR A 132 1.27 16.03 19.11
C THR A 132 1.00 15.21 20.39
N ASP A 133 0.74 15.93 21.49
CA ASP A 133 -0.53 15.94 22.27
C ASP A 133 -0.26 16.52 23.67
N ASP A 134 -0.10 17.84 23.82
CA ASP A 134 -0.25 18.46 25.15
C ASP A 134 -0.62 19.95 25.18
N ASP A 135 -1.18 20.51 24.09
CA ASP A 135 -1.78 21.85 24.12
C ASP A 135 -3.23 21.82 24.69
N ARG A 136 -3.43 21.06 25.77
CA ARG A 136 -4.66 21.09 26.59
C ARG A 136 -4.37 21.50 28.03
N GLN A 137 -3.49 22.47 28.24
CA GLN A 137 -3.44 23.20 29.50
C GLN A 137 -3.15 24.68 29.22
N ASN A 138 -4.15 25.37 28.66
CA ASN A 138 -4.42 26.73 29.07
C ASN A 138 -5.87 26.78 29.54
N ASP A 139 -6.13 27.60 30.56
CA ASP A 139 -7.41 27.87 31.21
C ASP A 139 -7.67 27.08 32.51
N LYS A 140 -6.86 27.39 33.53
CA LYS A 140 -7.41 27.65 34.88
C LYS A 140 -6.84 28.98 35.39
N GLU A 141 -7.59 30.02 35.04
CA GLU A 141 -7.97 31.16 35.88
C GLU A 141 -7.06 31.38 37.10
N GLU A 142 -6.15 32.35 36.95
CA GLU A 142 -5.91 33.35 37.97
C GLU A 142 -7.27 33.94 38.38
N ASP A 143 -7.75 33.61 39.58
CA ASP A 143 -8.69 34.47 40.30
C ASP A 143 -8.40 34.34 41.80
N ASP A 144 -8.13 35.50 42.39
CA ASP A 144 -8.29 35.91 43.78
C ASP A 144 -7.47 35.21 44.88
N ILE A 145 -6.57 35.98 45.51
CA ILE A 145 -6.77 36.58 46.85
C ILE A 145 -5.61 37.56 47.10
N GLU A 146 -5.80 38.82 46.73
CA GLU A 146 -5.33 39.96 47.52
C GLU A 146 -6.59 40.65 48.04
N GLU A 147 -6.83 40.62 49.36
CA GLU A 147 -7.09 41.82 50.16
C GLU A 147 -7.38 41.46 51.63
N GLU A 148 -6.73 42.26 52.49
CA GLU A 148 -6.84 42.46 53.95
C GLU A 148 -6.32 41.39 54.95
#